data_AF-A0A8D8TBV2-F1
#
_entry.id   AF-A0A8D8TBV2-F1
#
_cell.length_a   1.000
_cell.length_b   1.000
_cell.length_c   1.000
_cell.angle_alpha   90.00
_cell.angle_beta   90.00
_cell.angle_gamma   90.00
#
_symmetry.space_group_name_H-M   'P 1'
#
loop_
_entity.id
_entity.type
_entity.pdbx_description
1 polymer ?
#
loop_
_entity_poly.entity_id
_entity_poly.type
_entity_poly.pdbx_seq_one_letter_code
_entity_poly.pdbx_strand_id
1 'polypeptide(L)'
;MRSSNRINTPLKNKINRCGNARCTKYDRETKKRSCKKYEESRRIAGVEKVQDIIERSRLQWYGHMRRLDENRIPLRMFNLETEGRRRRGRPRLRWVDMIHKDIQKRGLDPTIVINEEV
;
A
#
# COMPACT_ATOMS: atom_id res chain seq x y z
N MET A 1 -36.20 -6.81 39.92
CA MET A 1 -34.75 -7.07 39.83
C MET A 1 -34.37 -6.92 38.35
N ARG A 2 -33.76 -5.78 37.97
CA ARG A 2 -32.35 -5.65 37.51
C ARG A 2 -32.00 -6.74 36.48
N SER A 3 -31.51 -6.46 35.28
CA SER A 3 -30.71 -5.32 34.85
C SER A 3 -30.41 -5.47 33.35
N SER A 4 -30.25 -4.33 32.69
CA SER A 4 -29.21 -4.09 31.67
C SER A 4 -29.16 -5.05 30.47
N ASN A 5 -29.87 -4.68 29.39
CA ASN A 5 -29.40 -5.04 28.05
C ASN A 5 -28.15 -4.23 27.75
N ARG A 6 -27.02 -4.86 28.07
CA ARG A 6 -25.65 -4.43 27.80
C ARG A 6 -25.50 -4.25 26.28
N ILE A 7 -25.38 -3.00 25.84
CA ILE A 7 -24.81 -2.68 24.53
C ILE A 7 -23.37 -3.19 24.55
N ASN A 8 -23.13 -4.36 23.96
CA ASN A 8 -21.79 -4.81 23.63
C ASN A 8 -21.64 -4.75 22.12
N THR A 9 -21.18 -3.60 21.63
CA THR A 9 -20.52 -3.54 20.32
C THR A 9 -19.14 -4.17 20.44
N PRO A 10 -18.74 -5.09 19.56
CA PRO A 10 -17.34 -5.34 19.31
C PRO A 10 -16.95 -4.71 17.97
N LEU A 11 -16.14 -3.67 18.08
CA LEU A 11 -15.16 -3.25 17.07
C LEU A 11 -14.59 -4.48 16.35
N LYS A 12 -14.95 -4.68 15.09
CA LYS A 12 -14.17 -5.51 14.16
C LYS A 12 -13.92 -4.68 12.92
N ASN A 13 -12.93 -3.81 13.04
CA ASN A 13 -12.16 -3.28 11.92
C ASN A 13 -11.66 -4.45 11.07
N LYS A 14 -12.40 -4.79 10.02
CA LYS A 14 -11.92 -5.65 8.94
C LYS A 14 -11.67 -4.77 7.75
N ILE A 15 -10.39 -4.44 7.55
CA ILE A 15 -9.86 -3.90 6.30
C ILE A 15 -10.53 -4.64 5.14
N ASN A 16 -11.26 -3.89 4.33
CA ASN A 16 -12.15 -4.38 3.28
C ASN A 16 -11.39 -5.23 2.25
N ARG A 17 -11.51 -6.56 2.37
CA ARG A 17 -11.31 -7.49 1.27
C ARG A 17 -12.57 -8.33 1.18
N CYS A 18 -13.58 -7.87 0.42
CA CYS A 18 -14.77 -8.69 0.17
C CYS A 18 -14.40 -9.81 -0.83
N GLY A 19 -13.73 -10.83 -0.30
CA GLY A 19 -13.69 -12.14 -0.94
C GLY A 19 -15.00 -12.86 -0.64
N ASN A 20 -16.10 -12.45 -1.26
CA ASN A 20 -17.21 -13.35 -1.55
C ASN A 20 -18.17 -12.77 -2.58
N ALA A 21 -18.53 -13.61 -3.53
CA ALA A 21 -19.36 -13.30 -4.69
C ALA A 21 -20.82 -13.01 -4.28
N ARG A 22 -21.11 -11.75 -3.93
CA ARG A 22 -22.40 -11.06 -4.14
C ARG A 22 -22.30 -9.63 -3.60
N CYS A 23 -21.52 -8.77 -4.25
CA CYS A 23 -21.91 -7.37 -4.26
C CYS A 23 -23.09 -7.27 -5.23
N THR A 24 -24.25 -6.89 -4.73
CA THR A 24 -25.38 -6.56 -5.61
C THR A 24 -24.97 -5.38 -6.50
N LYS A 25 -25.57 -5.22 -7.68
CA LYS A 25 -25.29 -4.08 -8.57
C LYS A 25 -25.40 -2.74 -7.82
N TYR A 26 -26.36 -2.66 -6.89
CA TYR A 26 -26.56 -1.55 -5.96
C TYR A 26 -25.36 -1.29 -5.06
N ASP A 27 -24.74 -2.33 -4.47
CA ASP A 27 -23.54 -2.18 -3.65
C ASP A 27 -22.32 -1.69 -4.45
N ARG A 28 -22.24 -2.06 -5.73
CA ARG A 28 -21.16 -1.59 -6.62
C ARG A 28 -21.34 -0.12 -6.98
N GLU A 29 -22.58 0.32 -7.23
CA GLU A 29 -22.89 1.72 -7.52
C GLU A 29 -22.77 2.62 -6.28
N THR A 30 -23.26 2.19 -5.12
CA THR A 30 -23.10 2.93 -3.85
C THR A 30 -21.63 3.04 -3.47
N LYS A 31 -20.84 1.98 -3.65
CA LYS A 31 -19.38 2.01 -3.46
C LYS A 31 -18.69 2.93 -4.46
N LYS A 32 -19.06 2.90 -5.75
CA LYS A 32 -18.55 3.85 -6.76
C LYS A 32 -18.87 5.30 -6.42
N ARG A 33 -20.11 5.60 -6.01
CA ARG A 33 -20.54 6.93 -5.57
C ARG A 33 -19.75 7.39 -4.34
N SER A 34 -19.58 6.53 -3.35
CA SER A 34 -18.79 6.81 -2.14
C SER A 34 -17.31 7.08 -2.47
N CYS A 35 -16.69 6.25 -3.31
CA CYS A 35 -15.31 6.49 -3.79
C CYS A 35 -15.17 7.82 -4.53
N LYS A 36 -16.11 8.15 -5.44
CA LYS A 36 -16.11 9.45 -6.14
C LYS A 36 -16.23 10.62 -5.16
N LYS A 37 -17.13 10.52 -4.17
CA LYS A 37 -17.31 11.56 -3.14
C LYS A 37 -16.02 11.75 -2.32
N TYR A 38 -15.37 10.67 -1.90
CA TYR A 38 -14.11 10.75 -1.18
C TYR A 38 -12.98 11.39 -2.02
N GLU A 39 -12.86 10.99 -3.29
CA GLU A 39 -11.88 11.60 -4.21
C GLU A 39 -12.10 13.10 -4.38
N GLU A 40 -13.36 13.53 -4.47
CA GLU A 40 -13.73 14.93 -4.61
C GLU A 40 -13.46 15.72 -3.31
N SER A 41 -13.89 15.20 -2.16
CA SER A 41 -13.59 15.81 -0.85
C SER A 41 -12.09 15.95 -0.63
N ARG A 42 -11.29 14.95 -1.02
CA ARG A 42 -9.83 15.01 -0.96
C ARG A 42 -9.26 16.09 -1.87
N ARG A 43 -9.78 16.23 -3.10
CA ARG A 43 -9.36 17.28 -4.05
C ARG A 43 -9.64 18.68 -3.48
N ILE A 44 -10.84 18.91 -2.96
CA ILE A 44 -11.24 20.19 -2.36
C ILE A 44 -10.36 20.52 -1.15
N ALA A 45 -10.06 19.53 -0.32
CA ALA A 45 -9.19 19.71 0.85
C ALA A 45 -7.70 19.87 0.49
N GLY A 46 -7.31 19.73 -0.78
CA GLY A 46 -5.91 19.83 -1.21
C GLY A 46 -5.00 18.71 -0.70
N VAL A 47 -5.57 17.61 -0.20
CA VAL A 47 -4.80 16.51 0.40
C VAL A 47 -4.26 15.59 -0.69
N GLU A 48 -2.99 15.20 -0.61
CA GLU A 48 -2.38 14.24 -1.55
C GLU A 48 -3.05 12.84 -1.46
N LYS A 49 -3.00 12.03 -2.54
CA LYS A 49 -3.47 10.65 -2.44
C LYS A 49 -2.50 9.86 -1.57
N VAL A 50 -3.04 9.03 -0.69
CA VAL A 50 -2.24 8.11 0.14
C VAL A 50 -1.34 7.21 -0.71
N GLN A 51 -1.77 6.84 -1.92
CA GLN A 51 -0.95 6.06 -2.85
C GLN A 51 0.33 6.82 -3.25
N ASP A 52 0.22 8.10 -3.55
CA ASP A 52 1.35 8.92 -4.00
C ASP A 52 2.37 9.10 -2.86
N ILE A 53 1.89 9.25 -1.61
CA ILE A 53 2.73 9.28 -0.39
C ILE A 53 3.48 7.96 -0.22
N ILE A 54 2.77 6.82 -0.29
CA ILE A 54 3.38 5.50 -0.13
C ILE A 54 4.45 5.24 -1.20
N GLU A 55 4.16 5.62 -2.45
CA GLU A 55 5.10 5.49 -3.57
C GLU A 55 6.34 6.36 -3.35
N ARG A 56 6.18 7.63 -2.95
CA ARG A 56 7.30 8.52 -2.63
C ARG A 56 8.17 7.94 -1.52
N SER A 57 7.59 7.57 -0.38
CA SER A 57 8.34 7.01 0.75
C SER A 57 9.07 5.72 0.39
N ARG A 58 8.49 4.88 -0.48
CA ARG A 58 9.15 3.66 -0.96
C ARG A 58 10.40 3.98 -1.80
N LEU A 59 10.29 4.94 -2.71
CA LEU A 59 11.41 5.38 -3.55
C LEU A 59 12.51 6.06 -2.73
N GLN A 60 12.14 6.92 -1.77
CA GLN A 60 13.10 7.53 -0.82
C GLN A 60 13.90 6.47 -0.05
N TRP A 61 13.21 5.46 0.48
CA TRP A 61 13.87 4.38 1.21
C TRP A 61 14.76 3.52 0.29
N TYR A 62 14.35 3.29 -0.96
CA TYR A 62 15.17 2.61 -1.96
C TYR A 62 16.45 3.40 -2.29
N GLY A 63 16.34 4.73 -2.51
CA GLY A 63 17.49 5.60 -2.68
C GLY A 63 18.43 5.55 -1.47
N HIS A 64 17.87 5.58 -0.26
CA HIS A 64 18.66 5.41 0.97
C HIS A 64 19.39 4.07 1.02
N MET A 65 18.72 2.96 0.68
CA MET A 65 19.37 1.63 0.60
C MET A 65 20.52 1.60 -0.41
N ARG A 66 20.36 2.27 -1.56
CA ARG A 66 21.40 2.32 -2.61
C ARG A 66 22.59 3.20 -2.25
N ARG A 67 22.43 4.14 -1.31
CA ARG A 67 23.52 4.96 -0.75
C ARG A 67 24.23 4.31 0.44
N LEU A 68 23.73 3.20 0.97
CA LEU A 68 24.42 2.46 2.02
C LEU A 68 25.62 1.70 1.45
N ASP A 69 26.68 1.59 2.27
CA ASP A 69 27.82 0.73 1.96
C ASP A 69 27.39 -0.74 1.84
N GLU A 70 27.99 -1.44 0.87
CA GLU A 70 27.64 -2.83 0.52
C GLU A 70 27.83 -3.82 1.67
N ASN A 71 28.73 -3.52 2.62
CA ASN A 71 28.99 -4.40 3.76
C ASN A 71 27.94 -4.30 4.87
N ARG A 72 27.05 -3.29 4.80
CA ARG A 72 26.03 -3.07 5.83
C ARG A 72 24.94 -4.13 5.76
N ILE A 73 24.59 -4.67 6.92
CA ILE A 73 23.58 -5.74 7.07
C ILE A 73 22.25 -5.41 6.35
N PRO A 74 21.67 -4.19 6.42
CA PRO A 74 20.41 -3.90 5.75
C PRO A 74 20.46 -4.11 4.23
N LEU A 75 21.53 -3.63 3.57
CA LEU A 75 21.68 -3.77 2.12
C LEU A 75 21.95 -5.23 1.73
N ARG A 76 22.76 -5.95 2.51
CA ARG A 76 22.96 -7.40 2.32
C ARG A 76 21.66 -8.19 2.43
N MET A 77 20.84 -7.89 3.43
CA MET A 77 19.52 -8.54 3.60
C MET A 77 18.55 -8.15 2.50
N PHE A 78 18.62 -6.92 2.00
CA PHE A 78 17.81 -6.45 0.89
C PHE A 78 18.15 -7.18 -0.43
N ASN A 79 19.45 -7.38 -0.69
CA ASN A 79 19.93 -8.07 -1.89
C ASN A 79 19.80 -9.61 -1.79
N LEU A 80 19.55 -10.15 -0.60
CA LEU A 80 19.38 -11.58 -0.40
C LEU A 80 18.08 -12.06 -1.08
N GLU A 81 18.24 -12.78 -2.19
CA GLU A 81 17.09 -13.41 -2.84
C GLU A 81 16.71 -14.70 -2.11
N THR A 82 15.52 -14.72 -1.52
CA THR A 82 14.96 -15.97 -0.96
C THR A 82 14.46 -16.85 -2.10
N GLU A 83 15.11 -18.00 -2.27
CA GLU A 83 14.68 -19.06 -3.17
C GLU A 83 13.39 -19.74 -2.66
N GLY A 84 12.58 -20.25 -3.58
CA GLY A 84 11.37 -21.03 -3.28
C GLY A 84 10.02 -20.37 -3.60
N ARG A 85 8.96 -21.18 -3.56
CA ARG A 85 7.60 -20.78 -3.92
C ARG A 85 6.87 -20.18 -2.71
N ARG A 86 6.30 -18.97 -2.88
CA ARG A 86 5.48 -18.34 -1.83
C ARG A 86 4.20 -19.14 -1.56
N ARG A 87 3.89 -19.32 -0.28
CA ARG A 87 2.65 -19.95 0.16
C ARG A 87 1.44 -19.12 -0.28
N ARG A 88 0.32 -19.81 -0.53
CA ARG A 88 -0.96 -19.18 -0.84
C ARG A 88 -1.36 -18.19 0.28
N GLY A 89 -1.85 -17.01 -0.09
CA GLY A 89 -2.32 -15.98 0.85
C GLY A 89 -1.36 -14.81 1.09
N ARG A 90 -0.04 -14.98 0.90
CA ARG A 90 0.89 -13.83 0.94
C ARG A 90 0.71 -12.91 -0.28
N PRO A 91 1.01 -11.61 -0.14
CA PRO A 91 1.08 -10.71 -1.29
C PRO A 91 1.95 -11.32 -2.40
N ARG A 92 1.45 -11.26 -3.64
CA ARG A 92 2.12 -11.86 -4.79
C ARG A 92 3.41 -11.12 -5.17
N LEU A 93 3.45 -9.82 -4.91
CA LEU A 93 4.52 -8.92 -5.31
C LEU A 93 5.51 -8.71 -4.16
N ARG A 94 6.81 -8.79 -4.45
CA ARG A 94 7.91 -8.44 -3.54
C ARG A 94 7.96 -6.93 -3.36
N TRP A 95 8.68 -6.50 -2.33
CA TRP A 95 8.98 -5.09 -2.12
C TRP A 95 9.83 -4.51 -3.28
N VAL A 96 10.76 -5.30 -3.83
CA VAL A 96 11.53 -4.93 -5.04
C VAL A 96 10.62 -4.77 -6.26
N ASP A 97 9.69 -5.71 -6.49
CA ASP A 97 8.73 -5.62 -7.60
C ASP A 97 7.84 -4.37 -7.49
N MET A 98 7.52 -3.98 -6.26
CA MET A 98 6.78 -2.75 -5.95
C MET A 98 7.58 -1.50 -6.30
N ILE A 99 8.88 -1.45 -5.99
CA ILE A 99 9.76 -0.34 -6.39
C ILE A 99 9.81 -0.21 -7.91
N HIS A 100 10.06 -1.31 -8.64
CA HIS A 100 10.11 -1.27 -10.11
C HIS A 100 8.81 -0.76 -10.72
N LYS A 101 7.66 -1.13 -10.13
CA LYS A 101 6.36 -0.60 -10.54
C LYS A 101 6.22 0.89 -10.28
N ASP A 102 6.68 1.38 -9.13
CA ASP A 102 6.60 2.80 -8.79
C ASP A 102 7.51 3.64 -9.70
N ILE A 103 8.73 3.16 -9.98
CA ILE A 103 9.67 3.78 -10.93
C ILE A 103 9.02 3.89 -12.31
N GLN A 104 8.48 2.77 -12.82
CA GLN A 104 7.79 2.74 -14.11
C GLN A 104 6.56 3.66 -14.13
N LYS A 105 5.76 3.66 -13.05
CA LYS A 105 4.55 4.49 -12.93
C LYS A 105 4.89 5.98 -12.96
N ARG A 106 6.01 6.38 -12.38
CA ARG A 106 6.50 7.76 -12.37
C ARG A 106 7.32 8.13 -13.61
N GLY A 107 7.63 7.17 -14.48
CA GLY A 107 8.47 7.40 -15.66
C GLY A 107 9.91 7.77 -15.31
N LEU A 108 10.41 7.34 -14.15
CA LEU A 108 11.75 7.62 -13.69
C LEU A 108 12.73 6.56 -14.22
N ASP A 109 13.97 6.96 -14.47
CA ASP A 109 15.04 5.99 -14.67
C ASP A 109 15.57 5.50 -13.31
N PRO A 110 15.82 4.18 -13.12
CA PRO A 110 16.36 3.64 -11.88
C PRO A 110 17.64 4.30 -11.39
N THR A 111 18.49 4.85 -12.28
CA THR A 111 19.75 5.51 -11.87
C THR A 111 19.50 6.88 -11.23
N ILE A 112 18.42 7.56 -11.60
CA ILE A 112 18.06 8.89 -11.08
C ILE A 112 17.59 8.79 -9.62
N VAL A 113 16.84 7.74 -9.28
CA VAL A 113 16.30 7.49 -7.93
C VAL A 113 17.41 7.32 -6.87
N ILE A 114 18.62 6.98 -7.29
CA ILE A 114 19.77 6.77 -6.41
C ILE A 114 20.38 8.11 -5.98
N ASN A 115 20.37 9.09 -6.88
CA ASN A 115 21.17 10.31 -6.79
C ASN A 115 20.36 11.56 -6.41
N GLU A 116 19.02 11.51 -6.46
CA GLU A 116 18.14 12.64 -6.11
C GLU A 116 17.27 12.37 -4.87
N GLU A 117 16.92 13.43 -4.15
CA GLU A 117 15.87 13.42 -3.12
C GLU A 117 14.50 13.41 -3.81
N VAL A 118 13.92 12.22 -4.01
CA VAL A 118 12.55 12.00 -4.50
C VAL A 118 11.49 12.41 -3.48
#